data_AF-A0A537B114-F1
#
_entry.id   AF-A0A537B114-F1
#
_cell.length_a   1.000
_cell.length_b   1.000
_cell.length_c   1.000
_cell.angle_alpha   90.00
_cell.angle_beta   90.00
_cell.angle_gamma   90.00
#
_symmetry.space_group_name_H-M   'P 1'
#
loop_
_entity.id
_entity.type
_entity.pdbx_description
1 polymer ?
#
loop_
_entity_poly.entity_id
_entity_poly.type
_entity_poly.pdbx_seq_one_letter_code
_entity_poly.pdbx_strand_id
1 'polypeptide(L)'
;MSASQAFPDLTVEVQWNDAASGKSGRAVIKNGVLAEQAVQSHAPGGAALQDVRADADGGLRLALACERWRELWHGYVIAQDQHAFFRVAGSAGSCELFSSDGIEAEWAERWTVSSGDATYAELVPREPIADDELRELDRLAQEFSREWIWFEESEPAETAVERARFEAYGYPVRAANLRSEKLRKVLRPEEGGLALGSFGEGTRWIPELLRGCWLRPAR
;
A
#
# COMPACT_ATOMS: atom_id res chain seq x y z
N MET A 1 23.78 22.08 -2.48
CA MET A 1 23.59 23.36 -3.19
C MET A 1 24.65 23.67 -4.26
N SER A 2 25.57 22.75 -4.62
CA SER A 2 26.67 23.08 -5.56
C SER A 2 26.46 22.64 -7.03
N ALA A 3 25.43 21.84 -7.34
CA ALA A 3 25.28 21.25 -8.68
C ALA A 3 24.54 22.15 -9.70
N SER A 4 23.50 22.88 -9.29
CA SER A 4 22.66 23.68 -10.21
C SER A 4 23.27 25.03 -10.64
N GLN A 5 24.33 25.51 -9.97
CA GLN A 5 25.02 26.75 -10.34
C GLN A 5 26.03 26.55 -11.49
N ALA A 6 26.48 25.31 -11.72
CA ALA A 6 27.48 25.01 -12.73
C ALA A 6 26.89 24.78 -14.13
N PHE A 7 25.56 24.64 -14.24
CA PHE A 7 24.88 24.28 -15.48
C PHE A 7 23.54 25.06 -15.59
N PRO A 8 23.48 26.18 -16.33
CA PRO A 8 22.33 27.07 -16.37
C PRO A 8 21.06 26.48 -17.03
N ASP A 9 21.19 25.33 -17.70
CA ASP A 9 20.05 24.60 -18.27
C ASP A 9 19.49 23.53 -17.31
N LEU A 10 20.09 23.36 -16.13
CA LEU A 10 19.78 22.25 -15.23
C LEU A 10 18.69 22.65 -14.22
N THR A 11 17.51 22.06 -14.40
CA THR A 11 16.41 22.14 -13.43
C THR A 11 16.56 21.00 -12.43
N VAL A 12 16.67 21.32 -11.14
CA VAL A 12 16.72 20.33 -10.06
C VAL A 12 15.37 20.28 -9.39
N GLU A 13 14.74 19.11 -9.41
CA GLU A 13 13.55 18.83 -8.63
C GLU A 13 13.92 18.08 -7.35
N VAL A 14 13.50 18.60 -6.21
CA VAL A 14 13.73 17.99 -4.90
C VAL A 14 12.37 17.70 -4.30
N GLN A 15 12.12 16.42 -4.01
CA GLN A 15 11.00 15.98 -3.20
C GLN A 15 11.52 15.63 -1.81
N TRP A 16 10.83 16.07 -0.77
CA TRP A 16 11.15 15.69 0.60
C TRP A 16 9.89 15.29 1.37
N ASN A 17 10.09 14.38 2.32
CA ASN A 17 9.10 13.98 3.30
C ASN A 17 9.73 14.08 4.70
N ASP A 18 9.15 14.90 5.55
CA ASP A 18 9.44 14.96 6.97
C ASP A 18 8.31 14.29 7.75
N ALA A 19 8.47 12.99 7.97
CA ALA A 19 7.53 12.16 8.70
C ALA A 19 7.32 12.61 10.15
N ALA A 20 8.30 13.28 10.77
CA ALA A 20 8.18 13.75 12.15
C ALA A 20 7.30 15.01 12.25
N SER A 21 7.29 15.85 11.22
CA SER A 21 6.48 17.07 11.18
C SER A 21 5.23 17.00 10.31
N GLY A 22 4.98 15.86 9.63
CA GLY A 22 3.84 15.68 8.73
C GLY A 22 3.91 16.57 7.48
N LYS A 23 5.13 17.01 7.11
CA LYS A 23 5.35 17.94 6.01
C LYS A 23 5.99 17.22 4.86
N SER A 24 5.33 17.21 3.73
CA SER A 24 5.94 16.85 2.45
C SER A 24 6.04 18.08 1.57
N GLY A 25 6.94 18.06 0.61
CA GLY A 25 7.00 19.14 -0.35
C GLY A 25 7.85 18.83 -1.56
N ARG A 26 7.66 19.68 -2.57
CA ARG A 26 8.44 19.71 -3.80
C ARG A 26 9.03 21.09 -3.96
N ALA A 27 10.31 21.12 -4.32
CA ALA A 27 11.02 22.33 -4.67
C ALA A 27 11.60 22.15 -6.07
N VAL A 28 11.35 23.12 -6.94
CA VAL A 28 12.02 23.23 -8.23
C VAL A 28 13.06 24.32 -8.10
N ILE A 29 14.33 23.98 -8.34
CA ILE A 29 15.45 24.90 -8.29
C ILE A 29 15.98 25.06 -9.72
N LYS A 30 16.00 26.30 -10.21
CA LYS A 30 16.55 26.68 -11.52
C LYS A 30 17.62 27.74 -11.32
N ASN A 31 18.78 27.60 -11.95
CA ASN A 31 19.88 28.58 -11.85
C ASN A 31 20.33 28.88 -10.41
N GLY A 32 20.27 27.90 -9.52
CA GLY A 32 20.56 28.10 -8.09
C GLY A 32 19.52 28.95 -7.33
N VAL A 33 18.37 29.25 -7.95
CA VAL A 33 17.26 29.98 -7.34
C VAL A 33 16.06 29.03 -7.19
N LEU A 34 15.42 29.06 -6.02
CA LEU A 34 14.17 28.34 -5.77
C LEU A 34 13.07 28.95 -6.66
N ALA A 35 12.65 28.23 -7.70
CA ALA A 35 11.67 28.69 -8.67
C ALA A 35 10.24 28.42 -8.20
N GLU A 36 10.00 27.22 -7.64
CA GLU A 36 8.70 26.82 -7.13
C GLU A 36 8.88 26.02 -5.84
N GLN A 37 8.02 26.26 -4.85
CA GLN A 37 7.97 25.50 -3.63
C GLN A 37 6.51 25.22 -3.26
N ALA A 38 6.13 23.95 -3.27
CA ALA A 38 4.86 23.49 -2.74
C ALA A 38 5.14 22.76 -1.43
N VAL A 39 4.59 23.27 -0.32
CA VAL A 39 4.63 22.61 0.98
C VAL A 39 3.23 22.12 1.28
N GLN A 40 3.07 20.81 1.37
CA GLN A 40 1.83 20.20 1.83
C GLN A 40 1.99 19.93 3.32
N SER A 41 1.14 20.58 4.12
CA SER A 41 1.05 20.33 5.55
C SER A 41 -0.07 19.34 5.77
N HIS A 42 0.28 18.09 6.03
CA HIS A 42 -0.66 17.13 6.58
C HIS A 42 -0.58 17.25 8.10
N ALA A 43 -1.72 17.15 8.80
CA ALA A 43 -1.65 16.81 10.23
C ALA A 43 -0.80 15.53 10.33
N PRO A 44 0.09 15.37 11.33
CA PRO A 44 0.85 14.13 11.47
C PRO A 44 -0.13 12.97 11.47
N GLY A 45 -0.20 12.27 10.34
CA GLY A 45 -1.07 11.13 10.17
C GLY A 45 -0.69 10.14 11.25
N GLY A 46 -1.67 9.58 11.95
CA GLY A 46 -1.39 8.41 12.77
C GLY A 46 -0.62 7.40 11.92
N ALA A 47 0.35 6.71 12.51
CA ALA A 47 1.16 5.72 11.79
C ALA A 47 0.27 4.79 10.95
N ALA A 48 0.67 4.52 9.71
CA ALA A 48 -0.06 3.64 8.81
C ALA A 48 -0.42 2.31 9.52
N LEU A 49 -1.69 1.94 9.44
CA LEU A 49 -2.17 0.66 9.94
C LEU A 49 -1.83 -0.44 8.95
N GLN A 50 -1.43 -1.60 9.44
CA GLN A 50 -1.00 -2.73 8.62
C GLN A 50 -1.67 -4.01 9.12
N ASP A 51 -2.07 -4.90 8.20
CA ASP A 51 -2.50 -6.28 8.49
C ASP A 51 -1.84 -7.18 7.45
N VAL A 52 -1.09 -8.18 7.91
CA VAL A 52 -0.32 -9.11 7.09
C VAL A 52 -0.67 -10.52 7.50
N ARG A 53 -1.03 -11.35 6.54
CA ARG A 53 -1.47 -12.73 6.75
C ARG A 53 -0.77 -13.66 5.77
N ALA A 54 -0.30 -14.78 6.31
CA ALA A 54 0.38 -15.80 5.55
C ALA A 54 -0.28 -17.17 5.76
N ASP A 55 -0.11 -18.04 4.79
CA ASP A 55 -0.37 -19.46 4.92
C ASP A 55 0.81 -20.16 5.59
N ALA A 56 0.57 -21.36 6.15
CA ALA A 56 1.60 -22.13 6.85
C ALA A 56 2.78 -22.54 5.95
N ASP A 57 2.59 -22.53 4.63
CA ASP A 57 3.60 -22.81 3.61
C ASP A 57 4.32 -21.53 3.12
N GLY A 58 4.17 -20.42 3.83
CA GLY A 58 4.78 -19.14 3.50
C GLY A 58 4.03 -18.32 2.45
N GLY A 59 2.90 -18.80 1.94
CA GLY A 59 2.09 -18.08 0.95
C GLY A 59 1.52 -16.77 1.50
N LEU A 60 1.59 -15.70 0.71
CA LEU A 60 0.93 -14.43 1.05
C LEU A 60 -0.57 -14.55 0.80
N ARG A 61 -1.38 -14.50 1.88
CA ARG A 61 -2.84 -14.56 1.77
C ARG A 61 -3.45 -13.17 1.58
N LEU A 62 -3.02 -12.22 2.41
CA LEU A 62 -3.42 -10.82 2.32
C LEU A 62 -2.39 -10.00 3.07
N ALA A 63 -1.95 -8.90 2.47
CA ALA A 63 -1.20 -7.87 3.15
C ALA A 63 -1.78 -6.52 2.75
N LEU A 64 -1.94 -5.63 3.71
CA LEU A 64 -2.42 -4.28 3.45
C LEU A 64 -1.79 -3.27 4.38
N ALA A 65 -1.69 -2.04 3.87
CA ALA A 65 -1.41 -0.85 4.63
C ALA A 65 -2.48 0.19 4.33
N CYS A 66 -2.93 0.93 5.34
CA CYS A 66 -3.84 2.05 5.15
C CYS A 66 -3.66 3.14 6.19
N GLU A 67 -4.04 4.34 5.81
CA GLU A 67 -4.09 5.49 6.70
C GLU A 67 -5.35 6.31 6.47
N ARG A 68 -5.64 7.19 7.43
CA ARG A 68 -6.75 8.12 7.31
C ARG A 68 -6.29 9.28 6.43
N TRP A 69 -6.94 9.49 5.31
CA TRP A 69 -6.71 10.63 4.42
C TRP A 69 -8.03 11.34 4.17
N ARG A 70 -8.14 12.57 4.70
CA ARG A 70 -9.41 13.31 4.79
C ARG A 70 -10.47 12.47 5.52
N GLU A 71 -11.68 12.38 4.97
CA GLU A 71 -12.80 11.63 5.53
C GLU A 71 -12.84 10.15 5.09
N LEU A 72 -11.77 9.66 4.48
CA LEU A 72 -11.71 8.32 3.90
C LEU A 72 -10.50 7.55 4.45
N TRP A 73 -10.60 6.22 4.45
CA TRP A 73 -9.43 5.36 4.59
C TRP A 73 -8.87 5.10 3.21
N HIS A 74 -7.58 5.33 3.01
CA HIS A 74 -6.88 5.03 1.76
C HIS A 74 -5.79 4.02 2.03
N GLY A 75 -5.58 3.11 1.09
CA GLY A 75 -4.64 2.04 1.31
C GLY A 75 -4.19 1.31 0.07
N TYR A 76 -3.20 0.46 0.29
CA TYR A 76 -2.70 -0.52 -0.66
C TYR A 76 -2.98 -1.91 -0.10
N VAL A 77 -3.48 -2.79 -0.96
CA VAL A 77 -3.77 -4.18 -0.62
C VAL A 77 -3.13 -5.10 -1.65
N ILE A 78 -2.55 -6.20 -1.20
CA ILE A 78 -1.87 -7.18 -2.03
C ILE A 78 -2.14 -8.60 -1.54
N ALA A 79 -2.40 -9.49 -2.49
CA ALA A 79 -2.49 -10.93 -2.32
C ALA A 79 -1.34 -11.59 -3.09
N GLN A 80 -1.39 -12.91 -3.24
CA GLN A 80 -0.34 -13.66 -3.91
C GLN A 80 -0.06 -13.19 -5.36
N ASP A 81 -1.11 -12.85 -6.10
CA ASP A 81 -1.09 -12.64 -7.56
C ASP A 81 -1.86 -11.39 -8.02
N GLN A 82 -2.39 -10.60 -7.08
CA GLN A 82 -3.10 -9.36 -7.37
C GLN A 82 -2.81 -8.31 -6.32
N HIS A 83 -2.85 -7.04 -6.71
CA HIS A 83 -2.77 -5.91 -5.81
C HIS A 83 -3.67 -4.79 -6.30
N ALA A 84 -4.06 -3.91 -5.39
CA ALA A 84 -4.88 -2.76 -5.71
C ALA A 84 -4.62 -1.61 -4.75
N PHE A 85 -4.89 -0.41 -5.23
CA PHE A 85 -5.23 0.69 -4.35
C PHE A 85 -6.68 0.54 -3.91
N PHE A 86 -6.99 1.00 -2.71
CA PHE A 86 -8.35 1.04 -2.23
C PHE A 86 -8.64 2.32 -1.48
N ARG A 87 -9.93 2.67 -1.44
CA ARG A 87 -10.46 3.65 -0.50
C ARG A 87 -11.76 3.18 0.13
N VAL A 88 -11.99 3.59 1.37
CA VAL A 88 -13.22 3.27 2.11
C VAL A 88 -13.86 4.53 2.65
N ALA A 89 -15.12 4.73 2.27
CA ALA A 89 -16.01 5.74 2.81
C ALA A 89 -16.96 5.12 3.84
N GLY A 90 -17.25 5.82 4.94
CA GLY A 90 -18.19 5.36 5.96
C GLY A 90 -17.53 4.63 7.13
N SER A 91 -18.24 3.66 7.71
CA SER A 91 -17.88 3.04 8.98
C SER A 91 -18.24 1.54 9.01
N ALA A 92 -17.85 0.85 10.07
CA ALA A 92 -18.17 -0.57 10.26
C ALA A 92 -19.68 -0.84 10.05
N GLY A 93 -20.01 -1.76 9.14
CA GLY A 93 -21.39 -2.16 8.85
C GLY A 93 -22.16 -1.26 7.89
N SER A 94 -21.63 -0.10 7.51
CA SER A 94 -22.21 0.79 6.49
C SER A 94 -21.09 1.58 5.81
N CYS A 95 -20.57 1.05 4.70
CA CYS A 95 -19.43 1.64 4.01
C CYS A 95 -19.47 1.38 2.49
N GLU A 96 -18.70 2.17 1.76
CA GLU A 96 -18.38 1.91 0.36
C GLU A 96 -16.87 1.66 0.25
N LEU A 97 -16.50 0.55 -0.37
CA LEU A 97 -15.13 0.20 -0.76
C LEU A 97 -14.99 0.46 -2.25
N PHE A 98 -13.95 1.17 -2.64
CA PHE A 98 -13.53 1.31 -4.03
C PHE A 98 -12.16 0.64 -4.19
N SER A 99 -11.93 0.00 -5.32
CA SER A 99 -10.65 -0.63 -5.66
C SER A 99 -10.22 -0.25 -7.06
N SER A 100 -8.90 -0.08 -7.25
CA SER A 100 -8.31 -0.15 -8.59
C SER A 100 -8.15 -1.62 -9.01
N ASP A 101 -7.87 -1.85 -10.29
CA ASP A 101 -7.55 -3.18 -10.83
C ASP A 101 -6.03 -3.44 -10.94
N GLY A 102 -5.22 -2.49 -10.46
CA GLY A 102 -3.76 -2.55 -10.51
C GLY A 102 -3.14 -2.29 -11.88
N ILE A 103 -3.93 -1.92 -12.90
CA ILE A 103 -3.45 -1.68 -14.27
C ILE A 103 -3.27 -0.18 -14.52
N GLU A 104 -4.35 0.59 -14.36
CA GLU A 104 -4.36 2.04 -14.55
C GLU A 104 -4.61 2.75 -13.22
N ALA A 105 -4.27 4.04 -13.16
CA ALA A 105 -4.55 4.89 -12.00
C ALA A 105 -6.04 5.30 -11.95
N GLU A 106 -6.93 4.31 -11.93
CA GLU A 106 -8.38 4.47 -11.94
C GLU A 106 -9.04 3.56 -10.89
N TRP A 107 -10.13 4.05 -10.29
CA TRP A 107 -11.08 3.22 -9.58
C TRP A 107 -11.89 2.43 -10.61
N ALA A 108 -11.83 1.11 -10.50
CA ALA A 108 -12.47 0.18 -11.42
C ALA A 108 -13.67 -0.54 -10.78
N GLU A 109 -13.65 -0.69 -9.46
CA GLU A 109 -14.62 -1.53 -8.76
C GLU A 109 -15.15 -0.85 -7.51
N ARG A 110 -16.41 -1.15 -7.17
CA ARG A 110 -17.07 -0.67 -5.95
C ARG A 110 -17.85 -1.77 -5.27
N TRP A 111 -17.75 -1.82 -3.93
CA TRP A 111 -18.64 -2.58 -3.07
C TRP A 111 -19.38 -1.63 -2.15
N THR A 112 -20.70 -1.72 -2.14
CA THR A 112 -21.55 -1.05 -1.13
C THR A 112 -21.92 -2.08 -0.07
N VAL A 113 -21.52 -1.82 1.17
CA VAL A 113 -21.75 -2.71 2.30
C VAL A 113 -22.77 -2.11 3.25
N SER A 114 -23.81 -2.87 3.56
CA SER A 114 -24.85 -2.49 4.50
C SER A 114 -25.29 -3.70 5.32
N SER A 115 -25.23 -3.59 6.65
CA SER A 115 -25.73 -4.61 7.59
C SER A 115 -25.20 -6.03 7.35
N GLY A 116 -23.97 -6.16 6.84
CA GLY A 116 -23.31 -7.45 6.58
C GLY A 116 -23.46 -7.99 5.17
N ASP A 117 -24.34 -7.39 4.35
CA ASP A 117 -24.43 -7.67 2.92
C ASP A 117 -23.51 -6.73 2.14
N ALA A 118 -22.91 -7.24 1.05
CA ALA A 118 -22.07 -6.46 0.14
C ALA A 118 -22.59 -6.61 -1.28
N THR A 119 -22.84 -5.49 -1.95
CA THR A 119 -23.22 -5.45 -3.37
C THR A 119 -22.04 -4.94 -4.19
N TYR A 120 -21.64 -5.73 -5.19
CA TYR A 120 -20.56 -5.39 -6.12
C TYR A 120 -21.10 -4.61 -7.33
N ALA A 121 -20.29 -3.68 -7.83
CA ALA A 121 -20.46 -3.04 -9.13
C ALA A 121 -19.10 -2.72 -9.77
N GLU A 122 -18.94 -3.06 -11.04
CA GLU A 122 -17.89 -2.49 -11.88
C GLU A 122 -18.22 -1.03 -12.21
N LEU A 123 -17.22 -0.15 -12.17
CA LEU A 123 -17.38 1.27 -12.49
C LEU A 123 -17.27 1.46 -14.00
N VAL A 124 -18.39 1.84 -14.61
CA VAL A 124 -18.49 2.16 -16.04
C VAL A 124 -19.19 3.51 -16.19
N PRO A 125 -18.47 4.60 -16.51
CA PRO A 125 -17.03 4.65 -16.75
C PRO A 125 -16.22 4.46 -15.46
N ARG A 126 -14.97 4.00 -15.62
CA ARG A 126 -13.97 4.01 -14.54
C ARG A 126 -13.70 5.45 -14.11
N GLU A 127 -13.36 5.65 -12.85
CA GLU A 127 -13.09 6.97 -12.28
C GLU A 127 -11.58 7.19 -12.10
N PRO A 128 -10.97 8.23 -12.67
CA PRO A 128 -9.56 8.53 -12.41
C PRO A 128 -9.27 8.77 -10.93
N ILE A 129 -8.15 8.23 -10.45
CA ILE A 129 -7.62 8.56 -9.12
C ILE A 129 -7.00 9.95 -9.20
N ALA A 130 -7.34 10.85 -8.27
CA ALA A 130 -6.80 12.21 -8.29
C ALA A 130 -5.28 12.22 -8.03
N ASP A 131 -4.52 13.13 -8.66
CA ASP A 131 -3.05 13.16 -8.56
C ASP A 131 -2.50 13.29 -7.13
N ASP A 132 -3.24 13.93 -6.23
CA ASP A 132 -2.88 14.04 -4.81
C ASP A 132 -3.16 12.75 -4.04
N GLU A 133 -4.31 12.12 -4.31
CA GLU A 133 -4.70 10.80 -3.80
C GLU A 133 -3.70 9.72 -4.25
N LEU A 134 -3.38 9.69 -5.54
CA LEU A 134 -2.46 8.73 -6.15
C LEU A 134 -1.06 8.83 -5.53
N ARG A 135 -0.55 10.05 -5.30
CA ARG A 135 0.76 10.24 -4.67
C ARG A 135 0.84 9.64 -3.27
N GLU A 136 -0.21 9.79 -2.47
CA GLU A 136 -0.24 9.21 -1.12
C GLU A 136 -0.40 7.69 -1.15
N LEU A 137 -1.21 7.17 -2.06
CA LEU A 137 -1.36 5.73 -2.31
C LEU A 137 -0.03 5.09 -2.75
N ASP A 138 0.68 5.71 -3.69
CA ASP A 138 2.00 5.28 -4.16
C ASP A 138 3.03 5.29 -3.03
N ARG A 139 3.08 6.38 -2.24
CA ARG A 139 3.97 6.48 -1.08
C ARG A 139 3.74 5.31 -0.13
N LEU A 140 2.49 5.06 0.22
CA LEU A 140 2.11 3.99 1.13
C LEU A 140 2.45 2.60 0.58
N ALA A 141 2.16 2.35 -0.70
CA ALA A 141 2.47 1.09 -1.36
C ALA A 141 3.98 0.83 -1.44
N GLN A 142 4.77 1.87 -1.75
CA GLN A 142 6.23 1.76 -1.81
C GLN A 142 6.84 1.52 -0.44
N GLU A 143 6.44 2.29 0.58
CA GLU A 143 6.92 2.11 1.95
C GLU A 143 6.59 0.70 2.47
N PHE A 144 5.34 0.27 2.27
CA PHE A 144 4.89 -1.06 2.70
C PHE A 144 5.60 -2.17 1.94
N SER A 145 5.65 -2.11 0.61
CA SER A 145 6.28 -3.15 -0.21
C SER A 145 7.78 -3.25 0.05
N ARG A 146 8.48 -2.12 0.20
CA ARG A 146 9.90 -2.11 0.56
C ARG A 146 10.14 -2.84 1.87
N GLU A 147 9.27 -2.65 2.86
CA GLU A 147 9.42 -3.27 4.17
C GLU A 147 9.01 -4.75 4.18
N TRP A 148 7.93 -5.11 3.49
CA TRP A 148 7.23 -6.39 3.67
C TRP A 148 7.37 -7.36 2.52
N ILE A 149 7.46 -6.86 1.29
CA ILE A 149 7.21 -7.63 0.08
C ILE A 149 8.48 -7.70 -0.78
N TRP A 150 8.62 -8.82 -1.48
CA TRP A 150 9.49 -8.95 -2.63
C TRP A 150 8.75 -9.73 -3.73
N PHE A 151 9.02 -9.39 -4.98
CA PHE A 151 8.30 -9.95 -6.12
C PHE A 151 9.16 -10.96 -6.86
N GLU A 152 8.54 -11.98 -7.42
CA GLU A 152 9.23 -12.94 -8.28
C GLU A 152 9.80 -12.27 -9.54
N GLU A 153 9.12 -11.25 -10.07
CA GLU A 153 9.55 -10.52 -11.26
C GLU A 153 10.71 -9.54 -11.01
N SER A 154 11.01 -9.22 -9.74
CA SER A 154 12.16 -8.37 -9.40
C SER A 154 13.46 -9.01 -9.87
N GLU A 155 14.47 -8.18 -10.13
CA GLU A 155 15.74 -8.66 -10.67
C GLU A 155 16.31 -9.81 -9.80
N PRO A 156 16.76 -10.92 -10.41
CA PRO A 156 17.25 -12.07 -9.64
C PRO A 156 18.39 -11.72 -8.67
N ALA A 157 19.21 -10.74 -9.01
CA ALA A 157 20.29 -10.27 -8.14
C ALA A 157 19.78 -9.59 -6.86
N GLU A 158 18.67 -8.84 -6.94
CA GLU A 158 18.05 -8.18 -5.79
C GLU A 158 17.37 -9.19 -4.85
N THR A 159 16.85 -10.28 -5.40
CA THR A 159 16.06 -11.28 -4.67
C THR A 159 16.82 -12.58 -4.34
N ALA A 160 18.09 -12.70 -4.74
CA ALA A 160 18.89 -13.92 -4.60
C ALA A 160 18.90 -14.46 -3.16
N VAL A 161 19.04 -13.58 -2.17
CA VAL A 161 19.05 -13.96 -0.75
C VAL A 161 17.68 -14.48 -0.30
N GLU A 162 16.59 -13.83 -0.71
CA GLU A 162 15.24 -14.25 -0.36
C GLU A 162 14.89 -15.61 -1.01
N ARG A 163 15.25 -15.81 -2.27
CA ARG A 163 15.07 -17.09 -2.98
C ARG A 163 15.80 -18.23 -2.29
N ALA A 164 17.07 -18.03 -1.93
CA ALA A 164 17.84 -19.05 -1.20
C ALA A 164 17.25 -19.35 0.18
N ARG A 165 16.71 -18.35 0.89
CA ARG A 165 16.03 -18.56 2.18
C ARG A 165 14.73 -19.34 2.00
N PHE A 166 13.92 -19.01 0.99
CA PHE A 166 12.68 -19.73 0.68
C PHE A 166 12.95 -21.19 0.34
N GLU A 167 13.95 -21.46 -0.52
CA GLU A 167 14.40 -22.82 -0.83
C GLU A 167 14.83 -23.58 0.43
N ALA A 168 15.65 -22.95 1.29
CA ALA A 168 16.09 -23.57 2.54
C ALA A 168 14.95 -23.85 3.52
N TYR A 169 13.85 -23.09 3.47
CA TYR A 169 12.66 -23.32 4.31
C TYR A 169 11.63 -24.25 3.65
N GLY A 170 11.83 -24.62 2.39
CA GLY A 170 10.87 -25.42 1.62
C GLY A 170 9.62 -24.63 1.20
N TYR A 171 9.69 -23.29 1.13
CA TYR A 171 8.59 -22.46 0.68
C TYR A 171 8.69 -22.21 -0.84
N PRO A 172 7.59 -22.36 -1.60
CA PRO A 172 7.59 -22.02 -3.01
C PRO A 172 7.58 -20.49 -3.20
N VAL A 173 8.26 -20.04 -4.25
CA VAL A 173 8.23 -18.63 -4.69
C VAL A 173 6.95 -18.41 -5.51
N ARG A 174 6.27 -17.29 -5.24
CA ARG A 174 5.03 -16.84 -5.90
C ARG A 174 5.22 -15.45 -6.49
N ALA A 175 4.23 -14.90 -7.19
CA ALA A 175 4.33 -13.55 -7.76
C ALA A 175 4.66 -12.48 -6.70
N ALA A 176 3.93 -12.47 -5.58
CA ALA A 176 4.26 -11.67 -4.40
C ALA A 176 4.57 -12.54 -3.18
N ASN A 177 5.66 -12.20 -2.48
CA ASN A 177 6.14 -12.97 -1.32
C ASN A 177 6.44 -12.05 -0.14
N LEU A 178 6.22 -12.55 1.07
CA LEU A 178 6.74 -11.89 2.26
C LEU A 178 8.26 -12.05 2.34
N ARG A 179 8.96 -10.98 2.71
CA ARG A 179 10.38 -11.07 3.06
C ARG A 179 10.56 -12.08 4.19
N SER A 180 11.52 -12.98 4.08
CA SER A 180 11.76 -14.08 5.03
C SER A 180 11.81 -13.64 6.50
N GLU A 181 12.43 -12.50 6.80
CA GLU A 181 12.49 -11.95 8.16
C GLU A 181 11.12 -11.51 8.69
N LYS A 182 10.26 -11.00 7.81
CA LYS A 182 8.89 -10.62 8.11
C LYS A 182 7.98 -11.83 8.18
N LEU A 183 8.17 -12.79 7.29
CA LEU A 183 7.43 -14.04 7.28
C LEU A 183 7.59 -14.78 8.61
N ARG A 184 8.79 -14.82 9.20
CA ARG A 184 9.03 -15.38 10.54
C ARG A 184 8.35 -14.61 11.68
N LYS A 185 8.02 -13.33 11.49
CA LYS A 185 7.26 -12.55 12.49
C LYS A 185 5.76 -12.83 12.39
N VAL A 186 5.28 -13.10 11.17
CA VAL A 186 3.88 -13.43 10.87
C VAL A 186 3.59 -14.87 11.25
N LEU A 187 4.42 -15.79 10.76
CA LEU A 187 4.46 -17.19 11.17
C LEU A 187 5.11 -17.26 12.54
N ARG A 188 4.29 -17.22 13.59
CA ARG A 188 4.74 -17.49 14.96
C ARG A 188 4.44 -18.95 15.27
N PRO A 189 5.30 -19.91 14.88
CA PRO A 189 4.99 -21.34 15.01
C PRO A 189 4.70 -21.76 16.46
N GLU A 190 5.27 -21.07 17.45
CA GLU A 190 5.00 -21.32 18.88
C GLU A 190 3.61 -20.85 19.34
N GLU A 191 3.00 -19.89 18.63
CA GLU A 191 1.69 -19.30 18.96
C GLU A 191 0.61 -19.68 17.94
N GLY A 192 0.94 -20.51 16.93
CA GLY A 192 0.06 -20.81 15.79
C GLY A 192 -0.30 -19.56 14.97
N GLY A 193 0.50 -18.49 15.09
CA GLY A 193 0.22 -17.20 14.46
C GLY A 193 0.40 -17.28 12.95
N LEU A 194 -0.63 -16.81 12.22
CA LEU A 194 -0.65 -16.65 10.76
C LEU A 194 -0.99 -15.21 10.35
N ALA A 195 -0.88 -14.28 11.29
CA ALA A 195 -1.26 -12.88 11.10
C ALA A 195 -0.44 -11.96 12.01
N LEU A 196 -0.10 -10.78 11.48
CA LEU A 196 0.40 -9.65 12.26
C LEU A 196 -0.37 -8.41 11.82
N GLY A 197 -0.88 -7.62 12.78
CA GLY A 197 -1.54 -6.37 12.45
C GLY A 197 -1.47 -5.34 13.57
N SER A 198 -1.62 -4.07 13.19
CA SER A 198 -1.65 -2.91 14.09
C SER A 198 -3.05 -2.30 14.26
N PHE A 199 -4.08 -2.93 13.66
CA PHE A 199 -5.46 -2.48 13.77
C PHE A 199 -6.01 -2.64 15.19
N GLY A 200 -6.59 -1.56 15.72
CA GLY A 200 -7.32 -1.57 16.99
C GLY A 200 -8.79 -1.98 16.81
N GLU A 201 -9.52 -2.07 17.92
CA GLU A 201 -10.93 -2.49 17.92
C GLU A 201 -11.82 -1.65 16.99
N GLY A 202 -11.59 -0.33 16.91
CA GLY A 202 -12.34 0.58 16.05
C GLY A 202 -12.03 0.50 14.56
N THR A 203 -10.94 -0.18 14.16
CA THR A 203 -10.47 -0.24 12.77
C THR A 203 -10.30 -1.66 12.22
N ARG A 204 -10.42 -2.69 13.07
CA ARG A 204 -10.29 -4.11 12.67
C ARG A 204 -11.26 -4.56 11.57
N TRP A 205 -12.36 -3.82 11.37
CA TRP A 205 -13.34 -4.10 10.34
C TRP A 205 -12.81 -3.85 8.92
N ILE A 206 -11.76 -3.04 8.74
CA ILE A 206 -11.17 -2.73 7.42
C ILE A 206 -10.51 -3.98 6.80
N PRO A 207 -9.58 -4.69 7.48
CA PRO A 207 -9.03 -5.92 6.94
C PRO A 207 -10.10 -7.03 6.77
N GLU A 208 -11.15 -7.04 7.60
CA GLU A 208 -12.29 -7.94 7.43
C GLU A 208 -13.10 -7.63 6.16
N LEU A 209 -13.35 -6.35 5.89
CA LEU A 209 -14.02 -5.86 4.69
C LEU A 209 -13.26 -6.28 3.43
N LEU A 210 -11.95 -6.03 3.37
CA LEU A 210 -11.12 -6.39 2.21
C LEU A 210 -11.08 -7.91 1.98
N ARG A 211 -11.03 -8.72 3.05
CA ARG A 211 -11.15 -10.18 2.93
C ARG A 211 -12.52 -10.63 2.43
N GLY A 212 -13.58 -9.95 2.84
CA GLY A 212 -14.96 -10.29 2.49
C GLY A 212 -15.35 -9.87 1.08
N CYS A 213 -14.82 -8.73 0.61
CA CYS A 213 -15.22 -8.10 -0.65
C CYS A 213 -14.17 -8.27 -1.75
N TRP A 214 -12.93 -7.84 -1.50
CA TRP A 214 -11.90 -7.75 -2.55
C TRP A 214 -11.22 -9.10 -2.84
N LEU A 215 -10.89 -9.88 -1.81
CA LEU A 215 -10.29 -11.21 -2.01
C LEU A 215 -11.27 -12.27 -2.52
N ARG A 216 -12.58 -12.04 -2.38
CA ARG A 216 -13.57 -12.98 -2.89
C ARG A 216 -13.94 -12.55 -4.30
N PRO A 217 -13.88 -13.46 -5.29
CA PRO A 217 -14.42 -13.17 -6.61
C PRO A 217 -15.86 -12.69 -6.45
N ALA A 218 -16.22 -11.58 -7.13
CA ALA A 218 -17.60 -11.15 -7.24
C ALA A 218 -18.42 -12.32 -7.80
N ARG A 219 -19.50 -12.69 -7.09
CA ARG A 219 -20.40 -13.79 -7.50
C ARG A 219 -21.37 -13.34 -8.58
#